data_AF-A0A3N0DWQ4-F1
#
_entry.id   AF-A0A3N0DWQ4-F1
#
_cell.length_a   1.000
_cell.length_b   1.000
_cell.length_c   1.000
_cell.angle_alpha   90.00
_cell.angle_beta   90.00
_cell.angle_gamma   90.00
#
_symmetry.space_group_name_H-M   'P 1'
#
loop_
_entity.id
_entity.type
_entity.pdbx_description
1 polymer ?
#
loop_
_entity_poly.entity_id
_entity_poly.type
_entity_poly.pdbx_seq_one_letter_code
_entity_poly.pdbx_strand_id
1 'polypeptide(L)'
;MLQTVLLTVAVALVPTLAVSAANAVGTGSPVIVTPADGESYYSHEVPDLVVDFGNAPYGSYDWSVTDADSNQVLHSGTFDYDAADPDQNDLADLTDLGLGGYTATITSDGGTVTSSFGTFELGPPPVECQIEVAAVRVVGPTTAVYPRFHGCEGQTETWAVRHRVGNGTLTFGTFKVVNGKSAGPWRFKDSWPTGVYAIRSREMYGYNTSTVVRLVSRISLTAGTKVGGHFRISGDVTRYVPSADGFRGWANRPVAISYKNCAAGCAWRFLGTDHTDSTGHFSSTVTSSQARYYRATVGSTTSVWGRTSAPVKR
;
A
#
# COMPACT_ATOMS: atom_id res chain seq x y z
N MET A 1 -48.02 -81.45 17.93
CA MET A 1 -46.66 -81.29 18.48
C MET A 1 -45.72 -81.15 17.30
N LEU A 2 -45.32 -79.91 16.96
CA LEU A 2 -44.38 -79.63 15.87
C LEU A 2 -42.95 -79.71 16.43
N GLN A 3 -42.09 -80.47 15.75
CA GLN A 3 -40.71 -80.71 16.14
C GLN A 3 -39.81 -79.76 15.33
N THR A 4 -39.27 -78.73 16.00
CA THR A 4 -38.36 -77.75 15.40
C THR A 4 -36.95 -78.32 15.35
N VAL A 5 -36.42 -78.52 14.14
CA VAL A 5 -35.03 -78.93 13.90
C VAL A 5 -34.14 -77.69 13.93
N LEU A 6 -33.22 -77.62 14.90
CA LEU A 6 -32.15 -76.62 14.95
C LEU A 6 -31.01 -77.05 14.02
N LEU A 7 -30.71 -76.25 13.00
CA LEU A 7 -29.54 -76.42 12.14
C LEU A 7 -28.42 -75.47 12.62
N THR A 8 -27.34 -76.02 13.17
CA THR A 8 -26.16 -75.26 13.60
C THR A 8 -25.18 -75.16 12.45
N VAL A 9 -25.00 -73.98 11.87
CA VAL A 9 -23.98 -73.70 10.85
C VAL A 9 -22.71 -73.27 11.56
N ALA A 10 -21.68 -74.11 11.53
CA ALA A 10 -20.33 -73.74 11.96
C ALA A 10 -19.62 -73.00 10.82
N VAL A 11 -19.37 -71.71 11.01
CA VAL A 11 -18.54 -70.90 10.10
C VAL A 11 -17.08 -71.10 10.52
N ALA A 12 -16.29 -71.75 9.67
CA ALA A 12 -14.85 -71.86 9.85
C ALA A 12 -14.19 -70.53 9.46
N LEU A 13 -13.59 -69.84 10.43
CA LEU A 13 -12.71 -68.70 10.20
C LEU A 13 -11.44 -69.19 9.49
N VAL A 14 -11.25 -68.78 8.23
CA VAL A 14 -9.99 -68.95 7.51
C VAL A 14 -8.99 -67.94 8.09
N PRO A 15 -7.80 -68.35 8.54
CA PRO A 15 -6.77 -67.41 8.96
C PRO A 15 -6.32 -66.61 7.74
N THR A 16 -6.55 -65.30 7.77
CA THR A 16 -5.92 -64.34 6.87
C THR A 16 -4.41 -64.42 7.10
N LEU A 17 -3.69 -64.91 6.09
CA LEU A 17 -2.23 -64.87 6.04
C LEU A 17 -1.80 -63.40 6.14
N ALA A 18 -1.08 -63.06 7.21
CA ALA A 18 -0.38 -61.79 7.31
C ALA A 18 0.63 -61.72 6.17
N VAL A 19 0.39 -60.81 5.22
CA VAL A 19 1.40 -60.42 4.24
C VAL A 19 2.50 -59.74 5.03
N SER A 20 3.66 -60.40 5.16
CA SER A 20 4.84 -59.78 5.74
C SER A 20 5.18 -58.54 4.93
N ALA A 21 5.18 -57.37 5.56
CA ALA A 21 5.64 -56.12 4.97
C ALA A 21 7.00 -56.37 4.28
N ALA A 22 7.12 -55.94 3.03
CA ALA A 22 8.40 -55.98 2.32
C ALA A 22 9.45 -55.24 3.17
N ASN A 23 10.64 -55.83 3.31
CA ASN A 23 11.73 -55.22 4.05
C ASN A 23 11.94 -53.79 3.53
N ALA A 24 11.83 -52.81 4.43
CA ALA A 24 12.02 -51.42 4.09
C ALA A 24 13.38 -51.20 3.43
N VAL A 25 13.40 -50.57 2.25
CA VAL A 25 14.62 -50.22 1.53
C VAL A 25 14.94 -48.77 1.89
N GLY A 26 15.67 -48.57 2.98
CA GLY A 26 16.05 -47.26 3.51
C GLY A 26 16.67 -47.39 4.89
N THR A 27 17.72 -46.61 5.19
CA THR A 27 18.38 -46.60 6.52
C THR A 27 18.43 -45.21 7.14
N GLY A 28 17.92 -44.20 6.43
CA GLY A 28 17.85 -42.83 6.91
C GLY A 28 16.58 -42.56 7.70
N SER A 29 16.51 -41.36 8.26
CA SER A 29 15.32 -40.82 8.92
C SER A 29 14.69 -39.74 8.02
N PRO A 30 13.37 -39.54 8.09
CA PRO A 30 12.73 -38.41 7.41
C PRO A 30 13.32 -37.10 7.93
N VAL A 31 13.37 -36.07 7.08
CA VAL A 31 13.87 -34.74 7.44
C VAL A 31 12.77 -33.73 7.20
N ILE A 32 12.45 -32.94 8.22
CA ILE A 32 11.56 -31.78 8.06
C ILE A 32 12.36 -30.72 7.29
N VAL A 33 11.93 -30.42 6.07
CA VAL A 33 12.56 -29.43 5.19
C VAL A 33 12.05 -28.04 5.53
N THR A 34 10.73 -27.95 5.71
CA THR A 34 10.03 -26.70 5.97
C THR A 34 8.90 -26.99 6.97
N PRO A 35 8.71 -26.18 8.00
CA PRO A 35 9.60 -25.13 8.46
C PRO A 35 10.94 -25.67 8.98
N ALA A 36 12.05 -25.00 8.64
CA ALA A 36 13.38 -25.41 9.07
C ALA A 36 13.64 -25.06 10.54
N ASP A 37 14.50 -25.84 11.20
CA ASP A 37 14.79 -25.68 12.63
C ASP A 37 15.38 -24.29 12.93
N GLY A 38 14.77 -23.59 13.89
CA GLY A 38 15.15 -22.23 14.29
C GLY A 38 14.70 -21.12 13.33
N GLU A 39 13.96 -21.41 12.26
CA GLU A 39 13.39 -20.38 11.40
C GLU A 39 12.19 -19.68 12.03
N SER A 40 11.94 -18.48 11.54
CA SER A 40 10.91 -17.56 12.02
C SER A 40 10.05 -17.10 10.85
N TYR A 41 8.74 -17.29 10.95
CA TYR A 41 7.80 -16.93 9.87
C TYR A 41 6.80 -15.88 10.33
N TYR A 42 6.31 -15.09 9.36
CA TYR A 42 5.20 -14.16 9.57
C TYR A 42 3.88 -14.90 9.48
N SER A 43 2.86 -14.46 10.24
CA SER A 43 1.58 -15.14 10.38
C SER A 43 0.75 -15.32 9.09
N HIS A 44 1.19 -14.75 7.96
CA HIS A 44 0.54 -14.88 6.64
C HIS A 44 1.42 -15.57 5.60
N GLU A 45 2.63 -15.96 5.99
CA GLU A 45 3.61 -16.65 5.13
C GLU A 45 4.15 -17.90 5.83
N VAL A 46 3.38 -18.52 6.73
CA VAL A 46 3.76 -19.80 7.32
C VAL A 46 3.73 -20.84 6.19
N PRO A 47 4.88 -21.41 5.82
CA PRO A 47 4.92 -22.41 4.77
C PRO A 47 4.27 -23.71 5.24
N ASP A 48 3.87 -24.54 4.28
CA ASP A 48 3.38 -25.89 4.55
C ASP A 48 4.44 -26.73 5.25
N LEU A 49 3.99 -27.73 6.02
CA LEU A 49 4.87 -28.73 6.62
C LEU A 49 5.38 -29.68 5.53
N VAL A 50 6.60 -29.45 5.07
CA VAL A 50 7.29 -30.23 4.04
C VAL A 50 8.28 -31.19 4.66
N VAL A 51 8.21 -32.45 4.25
CA VAL A 51 9.09 -33.52 4.71
C VAL A 51 9.76 -34.22 3.55
N ASP A 52 11.08 -34.38 3.65
CA ASP A 52 11.90 -35.18 2.74
C ASP A 52 12.06 -36.60 3.31
N PHE A 53 11.49 -37.57 2.58
CA PHE A 53 11.57 -39.00 2.90
C PHE A 53 12.65 -39.73 2.09
N GLY A 54 13.49 -39.05 1.32
CA GLY A 54 14.35 -39.63 0.28
C GLY A 54 15.30 -40.76 0.73
N ASN A 55 15.57 -40.92 2.02
CA ASN A 55 16.32 -42.05 2.58
C ASN A 55 15.56 -42.83 3.67
N ALA A 56 14.32 -42.46 3.95
CA ALA A 56 13.50 -43.04 5.00
C ALA A 56 12.95 -44.42 4.60
N PRO A 57 12.79 -45.36 5.54
CA PRO A 57 12.17 -46.64 5.26
C PRO A 57 10.71 -46.49 4.81
N TYR A 58 10.21 -47.40 3.98
CA TYR A 58 8.78 -47.44 3.66
C TYR A 58 7.95 -47.79 4.90
N GLY A 59 6.83 -47.12 5.08
CA GLY A 59 5.99 -47.32 6.26
C GLY A 59 5.04 -46.16 6.52
N SER A 60 4.29 -46.30 7.61
CA SER A 60 3.39 -45.27 8.11
C SER A 60 4.15 -44.36 9.08
N TYR A 61 3.90 -43.05 8.96
CA TYR A 61 4.53 -42.01 9.74
C TYR A 61 3.46 -41.17 10.42
N ASP A 62 3.52 -41.10 11.74
CA ASP A 62 2.72 -40.17 12.53
C ASP A 62 3.42 -38.81 12.52
N TRP A 63 2.68 -37.73 12.27
CA TRP A 63 3.20 -36.38 12.37
C TRP A 63 2.32 -35.50 13.25
N SER A 64 2.92 -34.49 13.87
CA SER A 64 2.20 -33.49 14.66
C SER A 64 2.92 -32.15 14.70
N VAL A 65 2.15 -31.07 14.85
CA VAL A 65 2.62 -29.72 15.16
C VAL A 65 2.07 -29.35 16.53
N THR A 66 2.96 -29.06 17.46
CA THR A 66 2.65 -28.76 18.86
C THR A 66 3.06 -27.33 19.20
N ASP A 67 2.18 -26.61 19.90
CA ASP A 67 2.50 -25.31 20.48
C ASP A 67 3.51 -25.46 21.63
N ALA A 68 4.66 -24.79 21.53
CA ALA A 68 5.79 -25.00 22.44
C ALA A 68 5.52 -24.53 23.87
N ASP A 69 4.63 -23.54 24.05
CA ASP A 69 4.33 -22.96 25.35
C ASP A 69 3.25 -23.76 26.10
N SER A 70 2.18 -24.13 25.40
CA SER A 70 1.05 -24.85 25.97
C SER A 70 1.19 -26.37 25.89
N ASN A 71 2.12 -26.87 25.07
CA ASN A 71 2.28 -28.28 24.72
C ASN A 71 0.99 -28.90 24.13
N GLN A 72 0.16 -28.08 23.47
CA GLN A 72 -1.07 -28.51 22.81
C GLN A 72 -0.77 -28.92 21.36
N VAL A 73 -1.24 -30.10 20.96
CA VAL A 73 -1.21 -30.53 19.55
C VAL A 73 -2.26 -29.75 18.77
N LEU A 74 -1.80 -28.98 17.77
CA LEU A 74 -2.66 -28.14 16.92
C LEU A 74 -3.04 -28.86 15.63
N HIS A 75 -2.06 -29.55 15.02
CA HIS A 75 -2.25 -30.36 13.82
C HIS A 75 -1.61 -31.72 14.02
N SER A 76 -2.20 -32.76 13.42
CA SER A 76 -1.63 -34.11 13.41
C SER A 76 -2.25 -34.96 12.31
N GLY A 77 -1.51 -35.97 11.86
CA GLY A 77 -2.01 -36.94 10.90
C GLY A 77 -1.08 -38.13 10.74
N THR A 78 -1.46 -39.02 9.84
CA THR A 78 -0.69 -40.19 9.41
C THR A 78 -0.36 -40.06 7.93
N PHE A 79 0.85 -40.40 7.54
CA PHE A 79 1.29 -40.43 6.14
C PHE A 79 1.94 -41.77 5.81
N ASP A 80 1.48 -42.43 4.76
CA ASP A 80 2.04 -43.70 4.30
C ASP A 80 3.03 -43.45 3.15
N TYR A 81 4.32 -43.66 3.40
CA TYR A 81 5.38 -43.49 2.40
C TYR A 81 5.67 -44.81 1.68
N ASP A 82 5.46 -44.85 0.35
CA ASP A 82 5.58 -46.06 -0.48
C ASP A 82 6.53 -45.95 -1.70
N ALA A 83 7.33 -44.87 -1.79
CA ALA A 83 8.25 -44.53 -2.90
C ALA A 83 7.63 -44.36 -4.30
N ALA A 84 6.32 -44.56 -4.47
CA ALA A 84 5.67 -44.24 -5.73
C ALA A 84 5.56 -42.72 -5.94
N ASP A 85 5.64 -41.95 -4.86
CA ASP A 85 5.68 -40.50 -4.84
C ASP A 85 6.99 -40.00 -4.20
N PRO A 86 8.05 -39.77 -5.01
CA PRO A 86 9.36 -39.34 -4.52
C PRO A 86 9.41 -37.84 -4.15
N ASP A 87 8.32 -37.10 -4.33
CA ASP A 87 8.31 -35.66 -4.12
C ASP A 87 8.18 -35.32 -2.62
N GLN A 88 8.66 -34.13 -2.28
CA GLN A 88 8.42 -33.48 -0.99
C GLN A 88 6.92 -33.48 -0.70
N ASN A 89 6.53 -34.07 0.42
CA ASN A 89 5.11 -34.19 0.76
C ASN A 89 4.68 -33.02 1.65
N ASP A 90 3.75 -32.21 1.14
CA ASP A 90 3.02 -31.20 1.91
C ASP A 90 2.04 -31.93 2.85
N LEU A 91 2.44 -32.08 4.12
CA LEU A 91 1.66 -32.82 5.10
C LEU A 91 0.50 -31.99 5.67
N ALA A 92 0.68 -30.66 5.77
CA ALA A 92 -0.31 -29.75 6.35
C ALA A 92 -0.10 -28.31 5.89
N ASP A 93 -1.22 -27.63 5.64
CA ASP A 93 -1.32 -26.17 5.59
C ASP A 93 -1.29 -25.65 7.04
N LEU A 94 -0.34 -24.75 7.32
CA LEU A 94 -0.10 -24.18 8.65
C LEU A 94 -0.52 -22.70 8.77
N THR A 95 -1.32 -22.20 7.82
CA THR A 95 -1.72 -20.79 7.75
C THR A 95 -2.63 -20.32 8.89
N ASP A 96 -3.18 -21.22 9.70
CA ASP A 96 -4.02 -20.93 10.86
C ASP A 96 -3.24 -20.88 12.19
N LEU A 97 -1.93 -21.14 12.17
CA LEU A 97 -1.08 -21.00 13.36
C LEU A 97 -1.03 -19.54 13.82
N GLY A 98 -1.21 -19.35 15.13
CA GLY A 98 -1.10 -18.06 15.80
C GLY A 98 0.35 -17.60 15.96
N LEU A 99 0.56 -16.56 16.76
CA LEU A 99 1.90 -16.25 17.25
C LEU A 99 2.32 -17.26 18.32
N GLY A 100 3.54 -17.77 18.22
CA GLY A 100 4.11 -18.69 19.19
C GLY A 100 5.32 -19.44 18.67
N GLY A 101 5.99 -20.15 19.58
CA GLY A 101 6.93 -21.21 19.22
C GLY A 101 6.18 -22.50 18.93
N TYR A 102 6.65 -23.27 17.97
CA TYR A 102 6.05 -24.54 17.55
C TYR A 102 7.12 -25.63 17.41
N THR A 103 6.69 -26.87 17.57
CA THR A 103 7.52 -28.05 17.33
C THR A 103 6.79 -28.99 16.39
N ALA A 104 7.39 -29.25 15.23
CA ALA A 104 6.95 -30.30 14.32
C ALA A 104 7.68 -31.60 14.66
N THR A 105 6.92 -32.68 14.79
CA THR A 105 7.47 -34.01 15.10
C THR A 105 6.96 -35.01 14.09
N ILE A 106 7.85 -35.92 13.67
CA ILE A 106 7.54 -37.07 12.82
C ILE A 106 8.04 -38.31 13.55
N THR A 107 7.16 -39.28 13.73
CA THR A 107 7.45 -40.54 14.40
C THR A 107 7.19 -41.69 13.45
N SER A 108 8.11 -42.63 13.40
CA SER A 108 7.93 -43.93 12.75
C SER A 108 8.31 -45.05 13.69
N ASP A 109 8.02 -46.29 13.30
CA ASP A 109 8.47 -47.48 14.01
C ASP A 109 10.00 -47.54 14.20
N GLY A 110 10.76 -46.79 13.39
CA GLY A 110 12.22 -46.70 13.43
C GLY A 110 12.79 -45.57 14.30
N GLY A 111 11.95 -44.68 14.86
CA GLY A 111 12.38 -43.57 15.72
C GLY A 111 11.60 -42.27 15.48
N THR A 112 11.97 -41.24 16.25
CA THR A 112 11.32 -39.91 16.21
C THR A 112 12.32 -38.86 15.70
N VAL A 113 11.88 -38.04 14.75
CA VAL A 113 12.57 -36.84 14.29
C VAL A 113 11.76 -35.63 14.69
N THR A 114 12.42 -34.61 15.23
CA THR A 114 11.79 -33.39 15.75
C THR A 114 12.49 -32.16 15.17
N SER A 115 11.72 -31.17 14.72
CA SER A 115 12.18 -29.84 14.30
C SER A 115 11.40 -28.77 15.07
N SER A 116 12.08 -27.74 15.57
CA SER A 116 11.45 -26.63 16.29
C SER A 116 11.50 -25.37 15.44
N PHE A 117 10.37 -24.69 15.30
CA PHE A 117 10.28 -23.46 14.51
C PHE A 117 9.47 -22.41 15.27
N GLY A 118 9.70 -21.14 14.99
CA GLY A 118 8.91 -20.06 15.57
C GLY A 118 8.01 -19.42 14.52
N THR A 119 6.86 -18.92 14.93
CA THR A 119 6.23 -17.78 14.26
C THR A 119 6.65 -16.54 15.04
N PHE A 120 7.28 -15.57 14.37
CA PHE A 120 7.65 -14.31 15.00
C PHE A 120 6.96 -13.13 14.32
N GLU A 121 6.44 -12.28 15.22
CA GLU A 121 5.87 -10.95 15.04
C GLU A 121 4.47 -10.83 14.38
N LEU A 122 3.48 -10.43 15.20
CA LEU A 122 2.41 -9.50 14.81
C LEU A 122 3.04 -8.10 14.68
N GLY A 123 4.10 -8.01 13.88
CA GLY A 123 4.65 -6.75 13.42
C GLY A 123 4.02 -6.46 12.06
N PRO A 124 3.80 -5.19 11.68
CA PRO A 124 3.74 -4.89 10.26
C PRO A 124 4.97 -5.55 9.59
N PRO A 125 4.84 -6.10 8.37
CA PRO A 125 5.97 -6.72 7.66
C PRO A 125 7.21 -5.82 7.76
N PRO A 126 8.42 -6.41 7.83
CA PRO A 126 9.66 -5.73 8.19
C PRO A 126 9.78 -4.49 7.34
N VAL A 127 9.63 -3.32 7.98
CA VAL A 127 9.24 -2.02 7.38
C VAL A 127 9.57 -1.99 5.88
N GLU A 128 8.65 -2.49 5.06
CA GLU A 128 8.91 -2.63 3.63
C GLU A 128 9.07 -1.22 3.07
N CYS A 129 10.02 -1.02 2.16
CA CYS A 129 10.39 0.31 1.71
C CYS A 129 9.16 1.10 1.24
N GLN A 130 8.70 2.06 2.04
CA GLN A 130 7.54 2.87 1.72
C GLN A 130 8.00 4.27 1.32
N ILE A 131 7.48 4.72 0.18
CA ILE A 131 7.73 6.07 -0.33
C ILE A 131 6.46 6.88 -0.17
N GLU A 132 6.54 8.01 0.50
CA GLU A 132 5.46 8.98 0.61
C GLU A 132 5.82 10.23 -0.19
N VAL A 133 4.87 10.75 -0.99
CA VAL A 133 5.05 12.00 -1.71
C VAL A 133 3.92 12.97 -1.40
N ALA A 134 4.28 14.12 -0.82
CA ALA A 134 3.33 15.20 -0.55
C ALA A 134 2.78 15.82 -1.84
N ALA A 135 1.63 16.49 -1.73
CA ALA A 135 1.02 17.22 -2.85
C ALA A 135 1.99 18.25 -3.45
N VAL A 136 2.13 18.25 -4.77
CA VAL A 136 3.10 19.08 -5.49
C VAL A 136 2.42 20.24 -6.20
N ARG A 137 3.01 21.42 -6.09
CA ARG A 137 2.56 22.65 -6.77
C ARG A 137 3.62 23.13 -7.77
N VAL A 138 3.29 23.08 -9.05
CA VAL A 138 4.18 23.46 -10.16
C VAL A 138 4.19 24.98 -10.33
N VAL A 139 5.29 25.60 -9.94
CA VAL A 139 5.51 27.05 -9.99
C VAL A 139 6.40 27.50 -11.14
N GLY A 140 6.97 26.56 -11.90
CA GLY A 140 8.00 26.79 -12.91
C GLY A 140 8.26 25.56 -13.78
N PRO A 141 9.23 25.63 -14.71
CA PRO A 141 9.51 24.57 -15.68
C PRO A 141 10.00 23.29 -15.03
N THR A 142 10.62 23.44 -13.86
CA THR A 142 11.01 22.34 -12.99
C THR A 142 10.42 22.59 -11.62
N THR A 143 9.91 21.54 -11.00
CA THR A 143 9.47 21.57 -9.60
C THR A 143 10.03 20.33 -8.93
N ALA A 144 10.81 20.55 -7.89
CA ALA A 144 11.37 19.48 -7.09
C ALA A 144 10.26 18.83 -6.26
N VAL A 145 10.27 17.50 -6.22
CA VAL A 145 9.40 16.69 -5.38
C VAL A 145 10.28 16.05 -4.31
N TYR A 146 9.90 16.17 -3.04
CA TYR A 146 10.67 15.64 -1.92
C TYR A 146 9.93 14.43 -1.34
N PRO A 147 10.28 13.21 -1.75
CA PRO A 147 9.73 12.00 -1.14
C PRO A 147 10.24 11.84 0.29
N ARG A 148 9.44 11.16 1.11
CA ARG A 148 9.86 10.58 2.38
C ARG A 148 9.95 9.07 2.22
N PHE A 149 10.95 8.49 2.85
CA PHE A 149 11.20 7.05 2.81
C PHE A 149 11.02 6.50 4.22
N HIS A 150 10.32 5.40 4.35
CA HIS A 150 10.11 4.66 5.59
C HIS A 150 10.55 3.22 5.35
N GLY A 151 11.44 2.67 6.19
CA GLY A 151 11.87 1.28 6.07
C GLY A 151 12.77 0.93 4.88
N CYS A 152 13.18 1.90 4.06
CA CYS A 152 13.99 1.61 2.87
C CYS A 152 15.47 1.27 3.13
N GLU A 153 15.88 1.07 4.39
CA GLU A 153 17.28 0.82 4.78
C GLU A 153 17.79 -0.51 4.20
N GLY A 154 18.91 -0.47 3.48
CA GLY A 154 19.50 -1.65 2.83
C GLY A 154 18.80 -2.16 1.56
N GLN A 155 17.60 -1.68 1.26
CA GLN A 155 16.80 -2.12 0.10
C GLN A 155 17.26 -1.44 -1.19
N THR A 156 17.27 -2.20 -2.30
CA THR A 156 17.42 -1.68 -3.67
C THR A 156 16.24 -2.14 -4.50
N GLU A 157 15.25 -1.28 -4.67
CA GLU A 157 14.02 -1.62 -5.38
C GLU A 157 13.80 -0.75 -6.62
N THR A 158 13.11 -1.32 -7.61
CA THR A 158 12.67 -0.57 -8.80
C THR A 158 11.25 -0.06 -8.62
N TRP A 159 11.08 1.25 -8.69
CA TRP A 159 9.80 1.94 -8.54
C TRP A 159 9.37 2.56 -9.86
N ALA A 160 8.07 2.63 -10.12
CA ALA A 160 7.48 3.23 -11.30
C ALA A 160 6.62 4.46 -10.93
N VAL A 161 6.76 5.55 -11.70
CA VAL A 161 5.82 6.67 -11.62
C VAL A 161 4.75 6.52 -12.68
N ARG A 162 3.50 6.51 -12.23
CA ARG A 162 2.31 6.43 -13.06
C ARG A 162 1.50 7.72 -12.92
N HIS A 163 0.98 8.24 -14.00
CA HIS A 163 0.05 9.39 -14.00
C HIS A 163 -1.27 8.94 -14.58
N ARG A 164 -2.35 9.28 -13.89
CA ARG A 164 -3.69 9.03 -14.41
C ARG A 164 -4.14 10.24 -15.24
N VAL A 165 -4.35 10.03 -16.53
CA VAL A 165 -4.88 11.04 -17.47
C VAL A 165 -6.21 10.55 -18.00
N GLY A 166 -7.32 11.13 -17.53
CA GLY A 166 -8.66 10.66 -17.86
C GLY A 166 -8.89 9.21 -17.40
N ASN A 167 -9.32 8.34 -18.33
CA ASN A 167 -9.53 6.92 -18.07
C ASN A 167 -8.25 6.06 -18.26
N GLY A 168 -7.13 6.66 -18.70
CA GLY A 168 -5.87 5.95 -18.93
C GLY A 168 -4.87 6.12 -17.80
N THR A 169 -3.91 5.17 -17.71
CA THR A 169 -2.72 5.28 -16.86
C THR A 169 -1.49 5.30 -17.74
N LEU A 170 -0.71 6.38 -17.67
CA LEU A 170 0.57 6.51 -18.35
C LEU A 170 1.70 6.19 -17.35
N THR A 171 2.68 5.38 -17.76
CA THR A 171 3.90 5.14 -16.96
C THR A 171 5.02 6.04 -17.49
N PHE A 172 5.57 6.91 -16.64
CA PHE A 172 6.54 7.94 -17.04
C PHE A 172 7.98 7.46 -16.97
N GLY A 173 8.23 6.47 -16.13
CA GLY A 173 9.55 5.89 -15.98
C GLY A 173 9.64 4.99 -14.76
N THR A 174 10.76 4.29 -14.71
CA THR A 174 11.19 3.52 -13.55
C THR A 174 12.48 4.12 -12.99
N PHE A 175 12.65 4.06 -11.68
CA PHE A 175 13.87 4.49 -11.02
C PHE A 175 14.20 3.52 -9.89
N LYS A 176 15.49 3.35 -9.62
CA LYS A 176 15.95 2.56 -8.48
C LYS A 176 16.04 3.44 -7.24
N VAL A 177 15.46 2.96 -6.14
CA VAL A 177 15.56 3.60 -4.84
C VAL A 177 16.67 2.92 -4.06
N VAL A 178 17.68 3.70 -3.69
CA VAL A 178 18.76 3.28 -2.82
C VAL A 178 18.76 4.24 -1.64
N ASN A 179 18.49 3.75 -0.43
CA ASN A 179 18.43 4.61 0.75
C ASN A 179 19.78 5.32 1.01
N GLY A 180 19.72 6.56 1.50
CA GLY A 180 20.86 7.48 1.62
C GLY A 180 21.34 8.12 0.31
N LYS A 181 21.06 7.51 -0.86
CA LYS A 181 21.44 8.04 -2.19
C LYS A 181 20.27 8.61 -2.99
N SER A 182 19.10 7.99 -2.89
CA SER A 182 17.84 8.44 -3.51
C SER A 182 17.05 9.41 -2.63
N ALA A 183 17.57 9.69 -1.43
CA ALA A 183 17.10 10.74 -0.53
C ALA A 183 17.46 12.11 -1.12
N GLY A 184 16.46 12.84 -1.62
CA GLY A 184 16.66 14.13 -2.25
C GLY A 184 15.53 14.54 -3.20
N PRO A 185 15.63 15.73 -3.81
CA PRO A 185 14.61 16.21 -4.72
C PRO A 185 14.55 15.36 -5.99
N TRP A 186 13.42 14.73 -6.22
CA TRP A 186 13.09 14.08 -7.48
C TRP A 186 12.61 15.11 -8.50
N ARG A 187 13.03 14.92 -9.75
CA ARG A 187 12.64 15.77 -10.87
C ARG A 187 11.96 14.91 -11.92
N PHE A 188 10.69 15.21 -12.18
CA PHE A 188 9.93 14.59 -13.25
C PHE A 188 9.75 15.57 -14.39
N LYS A 189 9.98 15.10 -15.61
CA LYS A 189 9.67 15.87 -16.82
C LYS A 189 8.35 15.35 -17.38
N ASP A 190 7.34 16.19 -17.36
CA ASP A 190 6.03 15.92 -17.95
C ASP A 190 5.57 17.16 -18.72
N SER A 191 5.07 16.95 -19.94
CA SER A 191 4.51 17.99 -20.79
C SER A 191 3.19 18.54 -20.24
N TRP A 192 2.48 17.78 -19.41
CA TRP A 192 1.19 18.13 -18.81
C TRP A 192 1.12 17.76 -17.32
N PRO A 193 1.91 18.43 -16.46
CA PRO A 193 2.11 18.07 -15.05
C PRO A 193 0.90 18.42 -14.17
N THR A 194 -0.26 17.82 -14.46
CA THR A 194 -1.52 18.03 -13.73
C THR A 194 -2.27 16.73 -13.58
N GLY A 195 -2.71 16.42 -12.37
CA GLY A 195 -3.51 15.22 -12.08
C GLY A 195 -2.98 14.44 -10.89
N VAL A 196 -3.34 13.17 -10.81
CA VAL A 196 -2.90 12.27 -9.74
C VAL A 196 -1.77 11.40 -10.26
N TYR A 197 -0.64 11.47 -9.58
CA TYR A 197 0.54 10.64 -9.84
C TYR A 197 0.59 9.58 -8.75
N ALA A 198 0.80 8.34 -9.13
CA ALA A 198 1.04 7.24 -8.22
C ALA A 198 2.48 6.76 -8.37
N ILE A 199 3.13 6.49 -7.26
CA ILE A 199 4.43 5.80 -7.23
C ILE A 199 4.15 4.40 -6.72
N ARG A 200 4.57 3.40 -7.49
CA ARG A 200 4.32 1.98 -7.23
C ARG A 200 5.61 1.19 -7.29
N SER A 201 5.81 0.25 -6.38
CA SER A 201 6.87 -0.75 -6.56
C SER A 201 6.54 -1.62 -7.77
N ARG A 202 7.55 -2.07 -8.52
CA ARG A 202 7.35 -3.01 -9.63
C ARG A 202 7.28 -4.46 -9.16
N GLU A 203 7.96 -4.74 -8.05
CA GLU A 203 8.21 -6.09 -7.55
C GLU A 203 7.24 -6.45 -6.41
N MET A 204 6.66 -5.45 -5.73
CA MET A 204 5.69 -5.67 -4.66
C MET A 204 4.26 -5.30 -5.06
N TYR A 205 3.34 -6.24 -4.84
CA TYR A 205 1.90 -6.02 -4.98
C TYR A 205 1.34 -5.39 -3.70
N GLY A 206 0.85 -4.14 -3.78
CA GLY A 206 0.07 -3.52 -2.69
C GLY A 206 0.48 -2.10 -2.32
N TYR A 207 1.76 -1.75 -2.49
CA TYR A 207 2.28 -0.47 -2.00
C TYR A 207 2.23 0.62 -3.07
N ASN A 208 1.24 1.49 -2.92
CA ASN A 208 1.00 2.60 -3.82
C ASN A 208 0.84 3.88 -3.01
N THR A 209 1.77 4.83 -3.18
CA THR A 209 1.49 6.22 -2.76
C THR A 209 0.92 6.99 -3.94
N SER A 210 0.06 7.96 -3.67
CA SER A 210 -0.41 8.88 -4.70
C SER A 210 -0.31 10.32 -4.24
N THR A 211 0.14 11.18 -5.14
CA THR A 211 0.24 12.61 -4.95
C THR A 211 -0.54 13.35 -6.04
N VAL A 212 -1.07 14.51 -5.70
CA VAL A 212 -1.74 15.36 -6.68
C VAL A 212 -0.80 16.49 -7.09
N VAL A 213 -0.47 16.53 -8.38
CA VAL A 213 0.35 17.58 -8.98
C VAL A 213 -0.57 18.58 -9.67
N ARG A 214 -0.33 19.86 -9.41
CA ARG A 214 -1.18 20.97 -9.87
C ARG A 214 -0.31 22.15 -10.23
N LEU A 215 -0.66 22.91 -11.26
CA LEU A 215 0.03 24.17 -11.54
C LEU A 215 -0.29 25.19 -10.43
N VAL A 216 0.46 26.27 -10.37
CA VAL A 216 0.18 27.36 -9.44
C VAL A 216 -0.59 28.47 -10.13
N SER A 217 -1.55 29.06 -9.41
CA SER A 217 -2.18 30.33 -9.77
C SER A 217 -1.64 31.47 -8.90
N ARG A 218 -1.67 32.70 -9.42
CA ARG A 218 -1.42 33.94 -8.67
C ARG A 218 -2.65 34.83 -8.76
N ILE A 219 -2.90 35.60 -7.72
CA ILE A 219 -3.89 36.66 -7.72
C ILE A 219 -3.27 37.91 -7.09
N SER A 220 -3.35 39.03 -7.80
CA SER A 220 -3.04 40.36 -7.28
C SER A 220 -4.33 41.10 -6.94
N LEU A 221 -4.24 42.10 -6.07
CA LEU A 221 -5.34 42.98 -5.76
C LEU A 221 -4.80 44.38 -5.51
N THR A 222 -5.47 45.36 -6.08
CA THR A 222 -5.20 46.79 -5.93
C THR A 222 -6.51 47.52 -5.71
N ALA A 223 -6.46 48.61 -4.97
CA ALA A 223 -7.59 49.52 -4.81
C ALA A 223 -7.14 50.89 -5.35
N GLY A 224 -7.85 51.46 -6.33
CA GLY A 224 -7.53 52.75 -6.99
C GLY A 224 -7.68 54.03 -6.14
N THR A 225 -8.28 55.11 -6.67
CA THR A 225 -8.55 56.38 -5.94
C THR A 225 -10.05 56.64 -5.80
N LYS A 226 -10.48 57.27 -4.68
CA LYS A 226 -11.90 57.32 -4.27
C LYS A 226 -12.50 58.56 -4.89
N VAL A 227 -13.56 58.40 -5.66
CA VAL A 227 -14.24 59.48 -6.39
C VAL A 227 -15.73 59.38 -6.10
N GLY A 228 -16.30 60.43 -5.50
CA GLY A 228 -17.74 60.49 -5.24
C GLY A 228 -18.30 59.34 -4.38
N GLY A 229 -17.54 58.82 -3.40
CA GLY A 229 -17.98 57.69 -2.56
C GLY A 229 -17.73 56.30 -3.16
N HIS A 230 -17.32 56.24 -4.42
CA HIS A 230 -17.01 55.03 -5.15
C HIS A 230 -15.50 54.87 -5.31
N PHE A 231 -15.07 53.63 -5.48
CA PHE A 231 -13.72 53.34 -5.94
C PHE A 231 -13.63 52.01 -6.65
N ARG A 232 -12.61 51.89 -7.49
CA ARG A 232 -12.30 50.69 -8.24
C ARG A 232 -11.37 49.78 -7.43
N ILE A 233 -11.72 48.50 -7.38
CA ILE A 233 -10.85 47.41 -6.97
C ILE A 233 -10.54 46.60 -8.21
N SER A 234 -9.28 46.34 -8.47
CA SER A 234 -8.84 45.61 -9.66
C SER A 234 -7.65 44.72 -9.36
N GLY A 235 -7.43 43.73 -10.19
CA GLY A 235 -6.27 42.86 -10.07
C GLY A 235 -6.19 41.87 -11.22
N ASP A 236 -5.16 41.04 -11.17
CA ASP A 236 -4.85 40.08 -12.20
C ASP A 236 -4.79 38.69 -11.61
N VAL A 237 -5.39 37.74 -12.32
CA VAL A 237 -5.31 36.33 -12.04
C VAL A 237 -4.47 35.68 -13.12
N THR A 238 -3.40 35.01 -12.70
CA THR A 238 -2.54 34.27 -13.61
C THR A 238 -2.46 32.82 -13.20
N ARG A 239 -2.20 31.94 -14.16
CA ARG A 239 -1.83 30.55 -13.92
C ARG A 239 -0.51 30.26 -14.61
N TYR A 240 0.28 29.37 -14.03
CA TYR A 240 1.44 28.84 -14.70
C TYR A 240 0.98 28.01 -15.91
N VAL A 241 1.63 28.19 -17.06
CA VAL A 241 1.35 27.47 -18.31
C VAL A 241 2.65 26.80 -18.78
N PRO A 242 2.75 25.46 -18.68
CA PRO A 242 3.97 24.72 -19.02
C PRO A 242 4.46 24.96 -20.44
N SER A 243 3.55 25.00 -21.43
CA SER A 243 3.91 25.24 -22.84
C SER A 243 4.49 26.63 -23.11
N ALA A 244 4.27 27.59 -22.20
CA ALA A 244 4.73 28.97 -22.32
C ALA A 244 5.84 29.30 -21.32
N ASP A 245 6.29 28.31 -20.55
CA ASP A 245 7.28 28.41 -19.46
C ASP A 245 7.09 29.66 -18.57
N GLY A 246 5.84 29.90 -18.14
CA GLY A 246 5.55 31.12 -17.40
C GLY A 246 4.10 31.29 -16.98
N PHE A 247 3.86 32.35 -16.22
CA PHE A 247 2.52 32.75 -15.83
C PHE A 247 1.82 33.48 -16.98
N ARG A 248 0.56 33.12 -17.23
CA ARG A 248 -0.31 33.74 -18.23
C ARG A 248 -1.64 34.12 -17.60
N GLY A 249 -2.27 35.15 -18.15
CA GLY A 249 -3.61 35.57 -17.80
C GLY A 249 -4.57 34.39 -17.76
N TRP A 250 -5.33 34.26 -16.67
CA TRP A 250 -6.27 33.16 -16.50
C TRP A 250 -7.68 33.67 -16.77
N ALA A 251 -8.09 33.59 -18.02
CA ALA A 251 -9.36 34.13 -18.50
C ALA A 251 -10.60 33.39 -17.97
N ASN A 252 -11.71 34.14 -17.91
CA ASN A 252 -13.04 33.69 -17.53
C ASN A 252 -13.06 32.91 -16.21
N ARG A 253 -12.40 33.44 -15.18
CA ARG A 253 -12.36 32.87 -13.84
C ARG A 253 -13.19 33.69 -12.87
N PRO A 254 -14.06 33.04 -12.07
CA PRO A 254 -14.78 33.74 -11.03
C PRO A 254 -13.82 34.18 -9.92
N VAL A 255 -13.93 35.45 -9.57
CA VAL A 255 -13.19 36.11 -8.49
C VAL A 255 -14.20 36.55 -7.43
N ALA A 256 -14.17 35.93 -6.27
CA ALA A 256 -14.93 36.39 -5.12
C ALA A 256 -14.17 37.48 -4.38
N ILE A 257 -14.82 38.63 -4.15
CA ILE A 257 -14.27 39.78 -3.44
C ILE A 257 -14.90 39.83 -2.06
N SER A 258 -14.08 40.05 -1.04
CA SER A 258 -14.52 40.18 0.35
C SER A 258 -13.91 41.41 1.00
N TYR A 259 -14.56 41.93 2.03
CA TYR A 259 -14.07 43.06 2.81
C TYR A 259 -14.13 42.81 4.32
N LYS A 260 -13.38 43.59 5.10
CA LYS A 260 -13.54 43.72 6.55
C LYS A 260 -13.23 45.14 7.00
N ASN A 261 -13.78 45.54 8.14
CA ASN A 261 -13.68 46.91 8.65
C ASN A 261 -12.49 47.14 9.60
N CYS A 262 -11.73 46.10 9.95
CA CYS A 262 -10.57 46.23 10.83
C CYS A 262 -9.37 45.38 10.38
N ALA A 263 -8.18 45.77 10.83
CA ALA A 263 -6.92 45.17 10.41
C ALA A 263 -6.76 43.71 10.87
N ALA A 264 -7.11 43.40 12.12
CA ALA A 264 -6.99 42.08 12.74
C ALA A 264 -8.26 41.73 13.53
N GLY A 265 -8.60 40.44 13.64
CA GLY A 265 -9.74 39.96 14.44
C GLY A 265 -11.13 40.05 13.79
N CYS A 266 -11.37 40.93 12.82
CA CYS A 266 -12.65 40.97 12.10
C CYS A 266 -12.81 39.82 11.11
N ALA A 267 -14.02 39.25 11.07
CA ALA A 267 -14.45 38.33 10.03
C ALA A 267 -14.53 39.04 8.66
N TRP A 268 -14.16 38.30 7.61
CA TRP A 268 -14.34 38.73 6.23
C TRP A 268 -15.80 38.59 5.82
N ARG A 269 -16.34 39.62 5.17
CA ARG A 269 -17.69 39.66 4.62
C ARG A 269 -17.61 39.61 3.11
N PHE A 270 -18.46 38.78 2.50
CA PHE A 270 -18.58 38.73 1.06
C PHE A 270 -19.09 40.07 0.52
N LEU A 271 -18.49 40.55 -0.58
CA LEU A 271 -18.89 41.77 -1.25
C LEU A 271 -19.62 41.48 -2.56
N GLY A 272 -19.08 40.54 -3.34
CA GLY A 272 -19.57 40.22 -4.67
C GLY A 272 -18.59 39.34 -5.42
N THR A 273 -18.99 38.95 -6.63
CA THR A 273 -18.16 38.21 -7.58
C THR A 273 -17.92 39.03 -8.83
N ASP A 274 -16.75 38.84 -9.43
CA ASP A 274 -16.40 39.36 -10.76
C ASP A 274 -15.80 38.23 -11.60
N HIS A 275 -15.55 38.48 -12.88
CA HIS A 275 -14.87 37.54 -13.78
C HIS A 275 -13.64 38.18 -14.41
N THR A 276 -12.62 37.36 -14.64
CA THR A 276 -11.45 37.80 -15.38
C THR A 276 -11.73 37.86 -16.89
N ASP A 277 -11.22 38.90 -17.54
CA ASP A 277 -11.25 39.06 -18.98
C ASP A 277 -10.24 38.13 -19.71
N SER A 278 -10.07 38.30 -21.02
CA SER A 278 -9.15 37.51 -21.84
C SER A 278 -7.68 37.60 -21.41
N THR A 279 -7.30 38.66 -20.70
CA THR A 279 -5.96 38.90 -20.17
C THR A 279 -5.78 38.43 -18.73
N GLY A 280 -6.85 37.92 -18.10
CA GLY A 280 -6.83 37.53 -16.69
C GLY A 280 -7.10 38.69 -15.73
N HIS A 281 -7.47 39.87 -16.24
CA HIS A 281 -7.74 41.05 -15.43
C HIS A 281 -9.19 41.06 -14.94
N PHE A 282 -9.41 41.48 -13.69
CA PHE A 282 -10.75 41.71 -13.14
C PHE A 282 -10.82 43.10 -12.50
N SER A 283 -12.03 43.64 -12.43
CA SER A 283 -12.24 44.98 -11.92
C SER A 283 -13.69 45.21 -11.50
N SER A 284 -13.88 45.53 -10.23
CA SER A 284 -15.17 45.86 -9.65
C SER A 284 -15.20 47.26 -9.03
N THR A 285 -16.30 47.97 -9.23
CA THR A 285 -16.56 49.25 -8.56
C THR A 285 -17.30 49.01 -7.26
N VAL A 286 -16.77 49.58 -6.17
CA VAL A 286 -17.29 49.40 -4.82
C VAL A 286 -17.63 50.76 -4.22
N THR A 287 -18.77 50.82 -3.55
CA THR A 287 -19.20 52.00 -2.78
C THR A 287 -18.90 51.78 -1.30
N SER A 288 -18.18 52.71 -0.68
CA SER A 288 -17.97 52.69 0.77
C SER A 288 -17.74 54.09 1.31
N SER A 289 -18.45 54.44 2.38
CA SER A 289 -18.20 55.66 3.15
C SER A 289 -17.01 55.51 4.11
N GLN A 290 -16.62 54.28 4.47
CA GLN A 290 -15.59 53.97 5.47
C GLN A 290 -14.37 53.29 4.87
N ALA A 291 -13.24 53.43 5.56
CA ALA A 291 -12.02 52.70 5.22
C ALA A 291 -12.20 51.19 5.49
N ARG A 292 -11.78 50.36 4.54
CA ARG A 292 -12.00 48.90 4.56
C ARG A 292 -10.78 48.17 4.02
N TYR A 293 -10.61 46.94 4.47
CA TYR A 293 -9.64 46.01 3.92
C TYR A 293 -10.35 45.11 2.92
N TYR A 294 -9.73 44.87 1.78
CA TYR A 294 -10.27 44.05 0.70
C TYR A 294 -9.36 42.89 0.41
N ARG A 295 -9.94 41.73 0.07
CA ARG A 295 -9.23 40.58 -0.48
C ARG A 295 -10.02 40.03 -1.65
N ALA A 296 -9.30 39.42 -2.58
CA ALA A 296 -9.89 38.67 -3.67
C ALA A 296 -9.47 37.21 -3.56
N THR A 297 -10.37 36.32 -3.97
CA THR A 297 -10.15 34.88 -3.99
C THR A 297 -10.66 34.32 -5.31
N VAL A 298 -9.84 33.54 -5.99
CA VAL A 298 -10.27 32.77 -7.17
C VAL A 298 -10.47 31.33 -6.73
N GLY A 299 -11.61 30.75 -7.12
CA GLY A 299 -11.86 29.33 -6.96
C GLY A 299 -13.03 28.87 -7.82
N SER A 300 -12.78 27.89 -8.71
CA SER A 300 -13.71 26.82 -9.11
C SER A 300 -13.21 26.09 -10.37
N THR A 301 -12.44 25.03 -10.14
CA THR A 301 -12.44 23.76 -10.90
C THR A 301 -11.62 22.82 -10.02
N THR A 302 -12.22 21.72 -9.56
CA THR A 302 -11.62 20.70 -8.65
C THR A 302 -10.87 21.29 -7.45
N SER A 303 -11.60 21.67 -6.40
CA SER A 303 -11.22 21.87 -4.97
C SER A 303 -9.88 22.52 -4.59
N VAL A 304 -9.05 22.99 -5.51
CA VAL A 304 -7.60 23.10 -5.24
C VAL A 304 -6.96 24.36 -5.79
N TRP A 305 -7.54 24.93 -6.83
CA TRP A 305 -7.07 26.20 -7.35
C TRP A 305 -7.70 27.34 -6.55
N GLY A 306 -7.34 27.41 -5.27
CA GLY A 306 -7.70 28.48 -4.36
C GLY A 306 -6.48 29.33 -4.07
N ARG A 307 -6.52 30.61 -4.46
CA ARG A 307 -5.54 31.59 -3.96
C ARG A 307 -6.25 32.84 -3.49
N THR A 308 -5.79 33.33 -2.35
CA THR A 308 -6.24 34.58 -1.73
C THR A 308 -5.18 35.64 -1.97
N SER A 309 -5.59 36.84 -2.36
CA SER A 309 -4.69 37.98 -2.48
C SER A 309 -4.24 38.44 -1.09
N ALA A 310 -3.13 39.18 -1.04
CA ALA A 310 -2.86 39.99 0.15
C ALA A 310 -4.02 41.00 0.37
N PRO A 311 -4.36 41.33 1.62
CA PRO A 311 -5.38 42.32 1.88
C PRO A 311 -4.86 43.72 1.55
N VAL A 312 -5.68 44.54 0.89
CA VAL A 312 -5.37 45.96 0.62
C VAL A 312 -6.32 46.85 1.41
N LYS A 313 -5.79 47.86 2.11
CA LYS A 313 -6.58 48.87 2.80
C LYS A 313 -6.93 50.00 1.84
N ARG A 314 -8.13 50.52 1.97
CA ARG A 314 -8.58 51.71 1.26
C ARG A 314 -9.35 52.63 2.18
#